data_AF-A0A8S0Z6Z7-F1
#
_entry.id   AF-A0A8S0Z6Z7-F1
#
_cell.length_a   1.000
_cell.length_b   1.000
_cell.length_c   1.000
_cell.angle_alpha   90.00
_cell.angle_beta   90.00
_cell.angle_gamma   90.00
#
_symmetry.space_group_name_H-M   'P 1'
#
loop_
_entity.id
_entity.type
_entity.pdbx_description
1 polymer ?
#
loop_
_entity_poly.entity_id
_entity_poly.type
_entity_poly.pdbx_seq_one_letter_code
_entity_poly.pdbx_strand_id
1 'polypeptide(L)'
;MCITMKKKIAQQYKDIVQELRKPILIRAGSTVYEWKEGLVQGYKYSPALSELYYSYLDAIYFSDHMEIKENDIKLFTRVVDDYLYITDSLENAMSFIAALTNYRNVNYDKTVVNFSHDTIKYNEEIIFLGYCYNTCTMQVSRANNIYAGQMCYKIAFTVGLSDLPRFIESRIGQSSIPINSHIFNLQYNNEELIWRHIFTTFCLSANKLCTILAILCEEREMEVLLIPYKKKVTVKLTNTILETLTRNKPEDLIFIYCINHFRYLAWLALSLCAKRTPKCSGLVPLINNQLAKNNCIFGKWREHASRISKTGECLRKATKEVCRRNDLRVTFRDFETLPLGFECYHHRKLK
;
A
#
# COMPACT_ATOMS: atom_id res chain seq x y z
N MET A 1 22.27 -33.70 9.58
CA MET A 1 22.01 -33.53 8.13
C MET A 1 22.57 -34.74 7.36
N CYS A 2 21.73 -35.48 6.63
CA CYS A 2 22.08 -36.78 6.02
C CYS A 2 23.15 -36.68 4.91
N ILE A 3 24.04 -37.68 4.77
CA ILE A 3 25.16 -37.71 3.81
C ILE A 3 24.70 -37.52 2.36
N THR A 4 23.55 -38.08 2.00
CA THR A 4 22.94 -37.96 0.66
C THR A 4 22.55 -36.52 0.33
N MET A 5 22.09 -35.77 1.34
CA MET A 5 21.71 -34.36 1.22
C MET A 5 22.95 -33.48 1.01
N LYS A 6 24.06 -33.77 1.70
CA LYS A 6 25.35 -33.09 1.49
C LYS A 6 25.88 -33.29 0.05
N LYS A 7 25.81 -34.51 -0.48
CA LYS A 7 26.22 -34.81 -1.87
C LYS A 7 25.37 -34.07 -2.90
N LYS A 8 24.04 -34.02 -2.70
CA LYS A 8 23.12 -33.31 -3.60
C LYS A 8 23.39 -31.80 -3.63
N ILE A 9 23.61 -31.18 -2.47
CA ILE A 9 23.95 -29.75 -2.37
C ILE A 9 25.29 -29.46 -3.04
N ALA A 10 26.30 -30.30 -2.82
CA ALA A 10 27.61 -30.13 -3.44
C ALA A 10 27.54 -30.21 -4.98
N GLN A 11 26.70 -31.10 -5.53
CA GLN A 11 26.50 -31.17 -6.98
C GLN A 11 25.77 -29.92 -7.51
N GLN A 12 24.68 -29.50 -6.86
CA GLN A 12 23.95 -28.29 -7.26
C GLN A 12 24.85 -27.04 -7.24
N TYR A 13 25.74 -26.94 -6.24
CA TYR A 13 26.72 -25.86 -6.18
C TYR A 13 27.68 -25.90 -7.38
N LYS A 14 28.22 -27.08 -7.72
CA LYS A 14 29.08 -27.24 -8.89
C LYS A 14 28.38 -26.84 -10.19
N ASP A 15 27.13 -27.25 -10.36
CA ASP A 15 26.33 -26.95 -11.55
C ASP A 15 26.09 -25.43 -11.67
N ILE A 16 25.75 -24.75 -10.56
CA ILE A 16 25.59 -23.29 -10.52
C ILE A 16 26.91 -22.60 -10.89
N VAL A 17 28.03 -23.00 -10.26
CA VAL A 17 29.34 -22.41 -10.56
C VAL A 17 29.72 -22.61 -12.03
N GLN A 18 29.45 -23.78 -12.59
CA GLN A 18 29.70 -24.05 -14.01
C GLN A 18 28.82 -23.18 -14.92
N GLU A 19 27.57 -22.95 -14.54
CA GLU A 19 26.66 -22.06 -15.27
C GLU A 19 27.15 -20.61 -15.23
N LEU A 20 27.53 -20.11 -14.06
CA LEU A 20 27.99 -18.73 -13.86
C LEU A 20 29.33 -18.42 -14.52
N ARG A 21 30.12 -19.44 -14.89
CA ARG A 21 31.35 -19.28 -15.67
C ARG A 21 31.11 -19.06 -17.16
N LYS A 22 29.90 -19.33 -17.66
CA LYS A 22 29.59 -19.12 -19.07
C LYS A 22 29.33 -17.63 -19.32
N PRO A 23 29.77 -17.09 -20.46
CA PRO A 23 29.44 -15.72 -20.83
C PRO A 23 27.92 -15.56 -20.94
N ILE A 24 27.39 -14.49 -20.35
CA ILE A 24 25.96 -14.18 -20.48
C ILE A 24 25.77 -13.46 -21.82
N LEU A 25 25.07 -14.11 -22.75
CA LEU A 25 24.82 -13.57 -24.08
C LEU A 25 23.41 -13.01 -24.18
N ILE A 26 23.28 -11.79 -24.70
CA ILE A 26 22.00 -11.09 -24.89
C ILE A 26 21.84 -10.78 -26.37
N ARG A 27 20.67 -11.11 -26.93
CA ARG A 27 20.31 -10.75 -28.30
C ARG A 27 19.50 -9.45 -28.31
N ALA A 28 19.96 -8.48 -29.09
CA ALA A 28 19.20 -7.27 -29.42
C ALA A 28 19.06 -7.17 -30.94
N GLY A 29 17.83 -7.35 -31.45
CA GLY A 29 17.58 -7.50 -32.88
C GLY A 29 18.29 -8.74 -33.45
N SER A 30 19.11 -8.53 -34.49
CA SER A 30 19.90 -9.58 -35.14
C SER A 30 21.29 -9.80 -34.50
N THR A 31 21.71 -8.94 -33.58
CA THR A 31 23.07 -8.96 -33.01
C THR A 31 23.09 -9.62 -31.63
N VAL A 32 24.15 -10.38 -31.36
CA VAL A 32 24.40 -11.01 -30.05
C VAL A 32 25.55 -10.29 -29.36
N TYR A 33 25.32 -9.87 -28.13
CA TYR A 33 26.27 -9.18 -27.28
C TYR A 33 26.62 -10.04 -26.07
N GLU A 34 27.82 -9.86 -25.53
CA GLU A 34 28.20 -10.40 -24.23
C GLU A 34 27.99 -9.33 -23.15
N TRP A 35 27.28 -9.71 -22.07
CA TRP A 35 27.09 -8.86 -20.92
C TRP A 35 28.27 -8.99 -19.95
N LYS A 36 29.13 -7.97 -19.89
CA LYS A 36 30.41 -8.02 -19.18
C LYS A 36 30.38 -7.47 -17.75
N GLU A 37 29.45 -6.58 -17.42
CA GLU A 37 29.44 -5.86 -16.13
C GLU A 37 28.09 -5.94 -15.43
N GLY A 38 28.11 -6.32 -14.15
CA GLY A 38 26.91 -6.45 -13.33
C GLY A 38 26.09 -7.71 -13.63
N LEU A 39 24.96 -7.85 -12.95
CA LEU A 39 24.04 -8.98 -13.09
C LEU A 39 22.89 -8.61 -14.03
N VAL A 40 22.57 -9.50 -14.98
CA VAL A 40 21.49 -9.28 -15.95
C VAL A 40 20.12 -9.37 -15.26
N GLN A 41 19.28 -8.35 -15.42
CA GLN A 41 17.90 -8.39 -14.93
C GLN A 41 17.08 -9.44 -15.68
N GLY A 42 16.26 -10.20 -14.94
CA GLY A 42 15.49 -11.33 -15.49
C GLY A 42 16.26 -12.65 -15.60
N TYR A 43 17.59 -12.65 -15.37
CA TYR A 43 18.32 -13.90 -15.21
C TYR A 43 18.00 -14.57 -13.87
N LYS A 44 17.73 -15.89 -13.91
CA LYS A 44 17.14 -16.65 -12.80
C LYS A 44 17.91 -16.57 -11.47
N TYR A 45 19.23 -16.39 -11.51
CA TYR A 45 20.06 -16.34 -10.30
C TYR A 45 20.43 -14.91 -9.89
N SER A 46 20.19 -13.91 -10.72
CA SER A 46 20.56 -12.52 -10.42
C SER A 46 20.03 -12.03 -9.08
N PRO A 47 18.77 -12.31 -8.67
CA PRO A 47 18.29 -11.86 -7.36
C PRO A 47 19.11 -12.42 -6.19
N ALA A 48 19.39 -13.72 -6.20
CA ALA A 48 20.11 -14.38 -5.10
C ALA A 48 21.60 -13.99 -5.08
N LEU A 49 22.22 -13.85 -6.25
CA LEU A 49 23.62 -13.42 -6.34
C LEU A 49 23.80 -11.95 -5.96
N SER A 50 22.85 -11.09 -6.34
CA SER A 50 22.83 -9.69 -5.93
C SER A 50 22.70 -9.59 -4.40
N GLU A 51 21.78 -10.36 -3.82
CA GLU A 51 21.59 -10.38 -2.37
C GLU A 51 22.83 -10.88 -1.63
N LEU A 52 23.48 -11.95 -2.12
CA LEU A 52 24.72 -12.46 -1.56
C LEU A 52 25.85 -11.42 -1.62
N TYR A 53 26.00 -10.75 -2.77
CA TYR A 53 27.01 -9.72 -2.97
C TYR A 53 26.79 -8.53 -2.04
N TYR A 54 25.58 -8.00 -1.97
CA TYR A 54 25.27 -6.87 -1.08
C TYR A 54 25.37 -7.25 0.39
N SER A 55 24.94 -8.44 0.80
CA SER A 55 25.12 -8.92 2.17
C SER A 55 26.59 -8.99 2.57
N TYR A 56 27.46 -9.39 1.64
CA TYR A 56 28.91 -9.38 1.86
C TYR A 56 29.46 -7.96 2.01
N LEU A 57 29.01 -7.01 1.17
CA LEU A 57 29.41 -5.61 1.31
C LEU A 57 28.88 -4.99 2.61
N ASP A 58 27.66 -5.34 3.03
CA ASP A 58 27.09 -4.87 4.29
C ASP A 58 27.96 -5.31 5.47
N ALA A 59 28.44 -6.55 5.46
CA ALA A 59 29.34 -7.05 6.50
C ALA A 59 30.69 -6.32 6.55
N ILE A 60 31.14 -5.74 5.44
CA ILE A 60 32.40 -5.00 5.36
C ILE A 60 32.20 -3.55 5.79
N TYR A 61 31.18 -2.88 5.26
CA TYR A 61 31.03 -1.43 5.40
C TYR A 61 30.04 -1.00 6.48
N PHE A 62 29.17 -1.91 6.92
CA PHE A 62 28.09 -1.61 7.87
C PHE A 62 28.08 -2.52 9.11
N SER A 63 29.17 -3.25 9.40
CA SER A 63 29.27 -4.14 10.57
C SER A 63 28.80 -3.45 11.85
N ASP A 64 29.34 -2.26 12.11
CA ASP A 64 29.11 -1.51 13.35
C ASP A 64 27.70 -0.90 13.41
N HIS A 65 27.07 -0.72 12.24
CA HIS A 65 25.69 -0.24 12.11
C HIS A 65 24.67 -1.37 12.28
N MET A 66 25.08 -2.62 12.03
CA MET A 66 24.27 -3.82 12.25
C MET A 66 24.38 -4.36 13.69
N GLU A 67 25.46 -4.03 14.40
CA GLU A 67 25.62 -4.39 15.81
C GLU A 67 24.65 -3.62 16.71
N ILE A 68 23.81 -4.37 17.44
CA ILE A 68 22.89 -3.82 18.44
C ILE A 68 23.59 -3.90 19.80
N LYS A 69 23.99 -2.75 20.35
CA LYS A 69 24.51 -2.64 21.71
C LYS A 69 23.37 -2.40 22.70
N GLU A 70 23.58 -2.81 23.95
CA GLU A 70 22.60 -2.63 25.02
C GLU A 70 22.37 -1.12 25.23
N ASN A 71 21.13 -0.65 25.01
CA ASN A 71 20.67 0.76 25.06
C ASN A 71 20.82 1.63 23.80
N ASP A 72 21.30 1.10 22.67
CA ASP A 72 21.29 1.84 21.39
C ASP A 72 19.97 1.61 20.64
N ILE A 73 19.28 2.68 20.22
CA ILE A 73 18.20 2.56 19.24
C ILE A 73 18.82 2.55 17.85
N LYS A 74 18.90 1.38 17.23
CA LYS A 74 19.39 1.20 15.86
C LYS A 74 18.48 0.26 15.08
N LEU A 75 18.12 0.66 13.86
CA LEU A 75 17.52 -0.20 12.85
C LEU A 75 18.32 -0.06 11.57
N PHE A 76 18.87 -1.16 11.10
CA PHE A 76 19.45 -1.28 9.76
C PHE A 76 18.57 -2.23 8.95
N THR A 77 18.04 -1.75 7.83
CA THR A 77 17.31 -2.61 6.89
C THR A 77 17.70 -2.28 5.45
N ARG A 78 17.93 -3.34 4.67
CA ARG A 78 18.18 -3.26 3.24
C ARG A 78 17.19 -4.16 2.52
N VAL A 79 16.59 -3.65 1.45
CA VAL A 79 15.80 -4.45 0.52
C VAL A 79 16.32 -4.21 -0.88
N VAL A 80 17.02 -5.22 -1.40
CA VAL A 80 17.75 -5.15 -2.68
C VAL A 80 18.77 -4.00 -2.63
N ASP A 81 18.46 -2.87 -3.25
CA ASP A 81 19.30 -1.67 -3.42
C ASP A 81 18.84 -0.48 -2.54
N ASP A 82 17.69 -0.57 -1.88
CA ASP A 82 17.19 0.46 -0.98
C ASP A 82 17.64 0.20 0.47
N TYR A 83 18.21 1.22 1.13
CA TYR A 83 18.61 1.18 2.54
C TYR A 83 17.72 2.11 3.38
N LEU A 84 17.39 1.67 4.59
CA LEU A 84 16.81 2.51 5.63
C LEU A 84 17.59 2.27 6.93
N TYR A 85 18.14 3.36 7.47
CA TYR A 85 18.85 3.37 8.74
C TYR A 85 18.15 4.33 9.70
N ILE A 86 17.82 3.86 10.90
CA ILE A 86 17.20 4.66 11.95
C ILE A 86 18.09 4.56 13.18
N THR A 87 18.47 5.70 13.75
CA THR A 87 19.21 5.75 15.00
C THR A 87 18.83 7.01 15.80
N ASP A 88 18.99 6.94 17.11
CA ASP A 88 18.87 8.06 18.05
C ASP A 88 20.17 8.89 18.17
N SER A 89 21.27 8.47 17.53
CA SER A 89 22.56 9.18 17.54
C SER A 89 22.85 9.84 16.19
N LEU A 90 23.03 11.16 16.21
CA LEU A 90 23.43 11.94 15.03
C LEU A 90 24.80 11.49 14.49
N GLU A 91 25.73 11.13 15.37
CA GLU A 91 27.06 10.64 14.99
C GLU A 91 26.95 9.32 14.21
N ASN A 92 26.13 8.39 14.69
CA ASN A 92 25.89 7.12 13.98
C ASN A 92 25.22 7.36 12.63
N ALA A 93 24.28 8.30 12.54
CA ALA A 93 23.62 8.64 11.28
C ALA A 93 24.59 9.25 10.26
N MET A 94 25.46 10.17 10.70
CA MET A 94 26.52 10.76 9.86
C MET A 94 27.54 9.70 9.42
N SER A 95 27.96 8.81 10.33
CA SER A 95 28.86 7.71 10.02
C SER A 95 28.26 6.75 8.98
N PHE A 96 26.95 6.47 9.07
CA PHE A 96 26.25 5.65 8.09
C PHE A 96 26.27 6.29 6.68
N ILE A 97 26.03 7.59 6.60
CA ILE A 97 26.13 8.34 5.33
C ILE A 97 27.57 8.29 4.78
N ALA A 98 28.58 8.44 5.63
CA ALA A 98 29.98 8.31 5.21
C ALA A 98 30.28 6.89 4.70
N ALA A 99 29.77 5.85 5.37
CA ALA A 99 29.93 4.46 4.95
C ALA A 99 29.30 4.17 3.58
N LEU A 100 28.20 4.84 3.21
CA LEU A 100 27.58 4.74 1.88
C LEU A 100 28.52 5.17 0.75
N THR A 101 29.51 6.04 1.00
CA THR A 101 30.49 6.45 -0.03
C THR A 101 31.37 5.31 -0.52
N ASN A 102 31.45 4.19 0.22
CA ASN A 102 32.14 2.98 -0.23
C ASN A 102 31.44 2.30 -1.42
N TYR A 103 30.17 2.63 -1.68
CA TYR A 103 29.43 2.18 -2.85
C TYR A 103 29.61 3.16 -4.00
N ARG A 104 30.03 2.65 -5.16
CA ARG A 104 30.33 3.49 -6.34
C ARG A 104 29.10 4.20 -6.94
N ASN A 105 27.90 3.66 -6.74
CA ASN A 105 26.69 4.04 -7.49
C ASN A 105 25.52 4.48 -6.59
N VAL A 106 25.81 5.13 -5.45
CA VAL A 106 24.75 5.71 -4.61
C VAL A 106 24.12 6.90 -5.31
N ASN A 107 22.79 6.90 -5.39
CA ASN A 107 22.04 8.03 -5.93
C ASN A 107 21.72 9.03 -4.81
N TYR A 108 22.64 9.97 -4.55
CA TYR A 108 22.49 10.98 -3.51
C TYR A 108 21.31 11.94 -3.73
N ASP A 109 20.87 12.14 -4.98
CA ASP A 109 19.66 12.94 -5.28
C ASP A 109 18.39 12.29 -4.72
N LYS A 110 18.40 10.96 -4.55
CA LYS A 110 17.32 10.19 -3.93
C LYS A 110 17.54 9.94 -2.45
N THR A 111 18.72 10.21 -1.91
CA THR A 111 19.01 10.06 -0.48
C THR A 111 18.34 11.19 0.29
N VAL A 112 17.71 10.83 1.40
CA VAL A 112 16.96 11.77 2.25
C VAL A 112 17.31 11.50 3.71
N VAL A 113 17.52 12.56 4.48
CA VAL A 113 17.81 12.52 5.91
C VAL A 113 16.91 13.49 6.67
N ASN A 114 16.74 13.27 7.98
CA ASN A 114 15.97 14.16 8.86
C ASN A 114 16.87 15.04 9.77
N PHE A 115 18.14 15.23 9.39
CA PHE A 115 19.10 16.08 10.08
C PHE A 115 19.83 16.98 9.07
N SER A 116 20.52 18.01 9.57
CA SER A 116 21.25 18.94 8.70
C SER A 116 22.47 18.26 8.06
N HIS A 117 22.55 18.32 6.73
CA HIS A 117 23.67 17.80 5.94
C HIS A 117 23.88 18.71 4.72
N ASP A 118 25.14 18.98 4.35
CA ASP A 118 25.46 20.00 3.36
C ASP A 118 24.92 19.71 1.95
N THR A 119 24.91 18.44 1.57
CA THR A 119 24.62 18.00 0.20
C THR A 119 23.39 17.10 0.06
N ILE A 120 22.83 16.59 1.17
CA ILE A 120 21.74 15.61 1.14
C ILE A 120 20.44 16.30 1.51
N LYS A 121 19.37 15.94 0.82
CA LYS A 121 18.07 16.54 1.03
C LYS A 121 17.54 16.25 2.44
N TYR A 122 17.20 17.32 3.15
CA TYR A 122 16.44 17.25 4.40
C TYR A 122 14.96 16.94 4.14
N ASN A 123 14.39 15.99 4.88
CA ASN A 123 12.95 15.77 4.97
C ASN A 123 12.58 15.04 6.28
N GLU A 124 11.49 15.45 6.91
CA GLU A 124 10.93 14.76 8.07
C GLU A 124 10.12 13.52 7.67
N GLU A 125 9.71 13.44 6.39
CA GLU A 125 9.01 12.31 5.80
C GLU A 125 9.95 11.47 4.92
N ILE A 126 10.26 10.26 5.38
CA ILE A 126 11.14 9.32 4.67
C ILE A 126 10.29 8.30 3.93
N ILE A 127 10.50 8.16 2.61
CA ILE A 127 9.79 7.17 1.79
C ILE A 127 10.66 5.92 1.66
N PHE A 128 10.13 4.77 2.06
CA PHE A 128 10.82 3.48 1.93
C PHE A 128 9.81 2.37 1.63
N LEU A 129 10.06 1.58 0.58
CA LEU A 129 9.23 0.43 0.16
C LEU A 129 7.71 0.71 0.02
N GLY A 130 7.37 1.91 -0.45
CA GLY A 130 5.98 2.33 -0.65
C GLY A 130 5.27 2.84 0.61
N TYR A 131 6.00 3.00 1.71
CA TYR A 131 5.54 3.66 2.94
C TYR A 131 6.21 5.01 3.11
N CYS A 132 5.56 5.90 3.86
CA CYS A 132 6.10 7.18 4.29
C CYS A 132 6.15 7.18 5.83
N TYR A 133 7.34 7.39 6.36
CA TYR A 133 7.64 7.41 7.79
C TYR A 133 7.83 8.86 8.24
N ASN A 134 6.97 9.34 9.12
CA ASN A 134 7.14 10.64 9.74
C ASN A 134 8.10 10.50 10.93
N THR A 135 9.29 11.09 10.82
CA THR A 135 10.37 10.89 11.80
C THR A 135 10.12 11.58 13.14
N CYS A 136 9.23 12.57 13.21
CA CYS A 136 8.87 13.26 14.44
C CYS A 136 7.81 12.49 15.26
N THR A 137 6.86 11.87 14.58
CA THR A 137 5.70 11.20 15.21
C THR A 137 5.79 9.68 15.17
N MET A 138 6.74 9.13 14.41
CA MET A 138 6.90 7.70 14.10
C MET A 138 5.67 7.06 13.43
N GLN A 139 4.76 7.89 12.91
CA GLN A 139 3.59 7.44 12.19
C GLN A 139 3.96 6.97 10.79
N VAL A 140 3.25 5.95 10.33
CA VAL A 140 3.46 5.32 9.04
C VAL A 140 2.24 5.53 8.16
N SER A 141 2.49 6.11 6.99
CA SER A 141 1.49 6.36 5.98
C SER A 141 1.83 5.71 4.64
N ARG A 142 0.89 5.73 3.70
CA ARG A 142 1.11 5.24 2.33
C ARG A 142 1.95 6.29 1.58
N ALA A 143 2.93 5.86 0.80
CA ALA A 143 3.66 6.78 -0.07
C ALA A 143 2.71 7.44 -1.09
N ASN A 144 2.94 8.73 -1.40
CA ASN A 144 2.05 9.53 -2.24
C ASN A 144 1.96 9.05 -3.71
N ASN A 145 2.93 8.28 -4.17
CA ASN A 145 2.97 7.72 -5.53
C ASN A 145 1.75 6.84 -5.85
N ILE A 146 1.07 6.29 -4.85
CA ILE A 146 -0.14 5.49 -5.07
C ILE A 146 -1.28 6.32 -5.71
N TYR A 147 -1.27 7.64 -5.51
CA TYR A 147 -2.30 8.57 -5.96
C TYR A 147 -2.12 9.03 -7.40
N ALA A 148 -0.87 9.05 -7.89
CA ALA A 148 -0.49 9.60 -9.19
C ALA A 148 -0.80 8.65 -10.36
N GLY A 149 -1.24 9.20 -11.48
CA GLY A 149 -1.45 8.47 -12.73
C GLY A 149 -2.80 7.75 -12.85
N GLN A 150 -3.24 7.56 -14.10
CA GLN A 150 -4.55 6.99 -14.43
C GLN A 150 -4.71 5.56 -13.91
N MET A 151 -5.84 5.29 -13.24
CA MET A 151 -6.13 3.99 -12.62
C MET A 151 -6.22 2.84 -13.64
N CYS A 152 -6.53 3.12 -14.91
CA CYS A 152 -6.60 2.09 -15.96
C CYS A 152 -5.27 1.36 -16.17
N TYR A 153 -4.13 2.03 -15.98
CA TYR A 153 -2.79 1.40 -16.06
C TYR A 153 -2.44 0.57 -14.82
N LYS A 154 -3.22 0.71 -13.74
CA LYS A 154 -3.02 -0.01 -12.47
C LYS A 154 -3.97 -1.21 -12.33
N ILE A 155 -4.82 -1.47 -13.33
CA ILE A 155 -5.76 -2.59 -13.34
C ILE A 155 -5.26 -3.62 -14.35
N ALA A 156 -5.02 -4.85 -13.88
CA ALA A 156 -4.78 -5.97 -14.78
C ALA A 156 -6.12 -6.43 -15.40
N PHE A 157 -6.31 -6.20 -16.69
CA PHE A 157 -7.43 -6.73 -17.44
C PHE A 157 -7.08 -8.15 -17.90
N THR A 158 -7.72 -9.15 -17.29
CA THR A 158 -7.42 -10.58 -17.49
C THR A 158 -8.59 -11.30 -18.18
N VAL A 159 -8.39 -12.56 -18.57
CA VAL A 159 -9.39 -13.41 -19.27
C VAL A 159 -10.75 -13.50 -18.53
N GLY A 160 -10.80 -13.18 -17.23
CA GLY A 160 -12.04 -13.10 -16.45
C GLY A 160 -13.05 -12.03 -16.91
N LEU A 161 -12.73 -11.22 -17.91
CA LEU A 161 -13.66 -10.26 -18.53
C LEU A 161 -14.94 -10.89 -19.08
N SER A 162 -14.94 -12.19 -19.38
CA SER A 162 -16.14 -12.93 -19.82
C SER A 162 -17.25 -12.97 -18.76
N ASP A 163 -16.92 -12.79 -17.47
CA ASP A 163 -17.86 -12.64 -16.36
C ASP A 163 -17.56 -11.32 -15.63
N LEU A 164 -18.15 -10.24 -16.14
CA LEU A 164 -17.90 -8.89 -15.68
C LEU A 164 -18.20 -8.66 -14.18
N PRO A 165 -19.34 -9.12 -13.60
CA PRO A 165 -19.56 -9.03 -12.16
C PRO A 165 -18.45 -9.69 -11.33
N ARG A 166 -18.01 -10.90 -11.72
CA ARG A 166 -16.94 -11.60 -11.00
C ARG A 166 -15.58 -10.94 -11.19
N PHE A 167 -15.30 -10.42 -12.39
CA PHE A 167 -14.11 -9.60 -12.66
C PHE A 167 -14.09 -8.38 -11.73
N ILE A 168 -15.17 -7.60 -11.68
CA ILE A 168 -15.30 -6.44 -10.80
C ILE A 168 -15.07 -6.84 -9.34
N GLU A 169 -15.75 -7.90 -8.86
CA GLU A 169 -15.60 -8.38 -7.49
C GLU A 169 -14.13 -8.70 -7.13
N SER A 170 -13.35 -9.21 -8.09
CA SER A 170 -11.92 -9.53 -7.90
C SER A 170 -11.02 -8.28 -7.89
N ARG A 171 -11.44 -7.19 -8.56
CA ARG A 171 -10.64 -5.97 -8.76
C ARG A 171 -10.94 -4.84 -7.80
N ILE A 172 -12.09 -4.84 -7.11
CA ILE A 172 -12.46 -3.75 -6.19
C ILE A 172 -12.33 -4.14 -4.71
N GLY A 173 -12.25 -5.44 -4.42
CA GLY A 173 -12.19 -5.99 -3.07
C GLY A 173 -10.76 -6.29 -2.58
N GLN A 174 -10.70 -6.97 -1.43
CA GLN A 174 -9.46 -7.31 -0.71
C GLN A 174 -8.40 -8.03 -1.55
N SER A 175 -8.81 -8.81 -2.55
CA SER A 175 -7.88 -9.56 -3.42
C SER A 175 -6.97 -8.66 -4.26
N SER A 176 -7.35 -7.39 -4.45
CA SER A 176 -6.59 -6.43 -5.26
C SER A 176 -6.13 -5.19 -4.49
N ILE A 177 -6.65 -5.01 -3.28
CA ILE A 177 -6.33 -3.89 -2.39
C ILE A 177 -5.92 -4.51 -1.07
N PRO A 178 -4.61 -4.79 -0.90
CA PRO A 178 -4.12 -5.41 0.31
C PRO A 178 -4.32 -4.49 1.50
N ILE A 179 -4.89 -5.04 2.57
CA ILE A 179 -4.99 -4.38 3.88
C ILE A 179 -3.71 -4.72 4.63
N ASN A 180 -2.74 -3.81 4.59
CA ASN A 180 -1.41 -4.04 5.16
C ASN A 180 -1.39 -3.73 6.67
N SER A 181 -0.86 -4.64 7.48
CA SER A 181 -0.78 -4.51 8.94
C SER A 181 0.17 -3.42 9.42
N HIS A 182 1.04 -2.89 8.56
CA HIS A 182 1.90 -1.76 8.85
C HIS A 182 1.13 -0.42 8.78
N ILE A 183 0.19 -0.30 7.85
CA ILE A 183 -0.66 0.88 7.69
C ILE A 183 -1.81 0.88 8.71
N PHE A 184 -2.47 -0.28 8.84
CA PHE A 184 -3.60 -0.47 9.74
C PHE A 184 -3.13 -0.94 11.11
N ASN A 185 -2.34 -0.10 11.79
CA ASN A 185 -1.69 -0.41 13.06
C ASN A 185 -1.86 0.70 14.09
N LEU A 186 -2.60 0.44 15.17
CA LEU A 186 -2.83 1.39 16.25
C LEU A 186 -1.70 1.41 17.30
N GLN A 187 -0.64 0.60 17.14
CA GLN A 187 0.52 0.64 18.04
C GLN A 187 1.34 1.93 17.87
N TYR A 188 1.41 2.46 16.65
CA TYR A 188 2.16 3.69 16.33
C TYR A 188 1.37 4.69 15.48
N ASN A 189 0.26 4.30 14.84
CA ASN A 189 -0.61 5.27 14.18
C ASN A 189 -1.75 5.70 15.09
N ASN A 190 -2.05 6.99 15.09
CA ASN A 190 -3.23 7.52 15.77
C ASN A 190 -4.52 7.20 14.99
N GLU A 191 -5.67 7.34 15.67
CA GLU A 191 -6.97 7.03 15.08
C GLU A 191 -7.29 7.90 13.86
N GLU A 192 -6.90 9.17 13.86
CA GLU A 192 -7.12 10.08 12.73
C GLU A 192 -6.47 9.55 11.44
N LEU A 193 -5.20 9.16 11.53
CA LEU A 193 -4.44 8.61 10.42
C LEU A 193 -5.01 7.26 9.96
N ILE A 194 -5.49 6.42 10.90
CA ILE A 194 -6.20 5.19 10.56
C ILE A 194 -7.47 5.50 9.74
N TRP A 195 -8.27 6.49 10.11
CA TRP A 195 -9.45 6.88 9.32
C TRP A 195 -9.08 7.42 7.94
N ARG A 196 -7.99 8.20 7.82
CA ARG A 196 -7.44 8.63 6.52
C ARG A 196 -7.07 7.41 5.66
N HIS A 197 -6.41 6.40 6.23
CA HIS A 197 -6.05 5.17 5.51
C HIS A 197 -7.26 4.35 5.08
N ILE A 198 -8.29 4.28 5.92
CA ILE A 198 -9.58 3.64 5.60
C ILE A 198 -10.20 4.35 4.39
N PHE A 199 -10.33 5.67 4.45
CA PHE A 199 -10.94 6.46 3.38
C PHE A 199 -10.17 6.34 2.06
N THR A 200 -8.85 6.47 2.09
CA THR A 200 -7.97 6.25 0.93
C THR A 200 -8.16 4.86 0.32
N THR A 201 -8.27 3.83 1.15
CA THR A 201 -8.48 2.45 0.70
C THR A 201 -9.81 2.33 -0.06
N PHE A 202 -10.87 2.97 0.44
CA PHE A 202 -12.15 3.03 -0.26
C PHE A 202 -12.08 3.87 -1.54
N CYS A 203 -11.31 4.96 -1.57
CA CYS A 203 -11.07 5.74 -2.79
C CYS A 203 -10.41 4.89 -3.88
N LEU A 204 -9.42 4.05 -3.53
CA LEU A 204 -8.79 3.12 -4.47
C LEU A 204 -9.80 2.11 -5.03
N SER A 205 -10.63 1.49 -4.17
CA SER A 205 -11.70 0.59 -4.61
C SER A 205 -12.71 1.28 -5.53
N ALA A 206 -13.15 2.48 -5.15
CA ALA A 206 -14.11 3.29 -5.90
C ALA A 206 -13.56 3.70 -7.26
N ASN A 207 -12.31 4.16 -7.32
CA ASN A 207 -11.67 4.58 -8.56
C ASN A 207 -11.50 3.39 -9.51
N LYS A 208 -11.12 2.21 -9.00
CA LYS A 208 -11.09 0.97 -9.80
C LYS A 208 -12.46 0.63 -10.37
N LEU A 209 -13.52 0.70 -9.56
CA LEU A 209 -14.88 0.48 -10.05
C LEU A 209 -15.24 1.48 -11.16
N CYS A 210 -15.16 2.78 -10.89
CA CYS A 210 -15.50 3.82 -11.87
C CYS A 210 -14.68 3.69 -13.16
N THR A 211 -13.40 3.34 -13.06
CA THR A 211 -12.55 3.08 -14.23
C THR A 211 -13.05 1.89 -15.05
N ILE A 212 -13.34 0.76 -14.40
CA ILE A 212 -13.86 -0.44 -15.08
C ILE A 212 -15.20 -0.15 -15.75
N LEU A 213 -16.12 0.51 -15.03
CA LEU A 213 -17.43 0.88 -15.55
C LEU A 213 -17.29 1.82 -16.76
N ALA A 214 -16.46 2.85 -16.65
CA ALA A 214 -16.27 3.83 -17.72
C ALA A 214 -15.69 3.22 -19.01
N ILE A 215 -14.83 2.19 -18.87
CA ILE A 215 -14.17 1.53 -20.02
C ILE A 215 -15.05 0.44 -20.62
N LEU A 216 -15.74 -0.37 -19.80
CA LEU A 216 -16.33 -1.64 -20.25
C LEU A 216 -17.85 -1.68 -20.25
N CYS A 217 -18.54 -0.77 -19.57
CA CYS A 217 -19.99 -0.88 -19.36
C CYS A 217 -20.75 0.24 -20.05
N GLU A 218 -21.95 -0.06 -20.53
CA GLU A 218 -22.91 0.97 -20.90
C GLU A 218 -23.60 1.56 -19.67
N GLU A 219 -24.04 2.82 -19.75
CA GLU A 219 -24.57 3.55 -18.58
C GLU A 219 -25.75 2.84 -17.91
N ARG A 220 -26.61 2.19 -18.71
CA ARG A 220 -27.79 1.45 -18.23
C ARG A 220 -27.44 0.21 -17.39
N GLU A 221 -26.26 -0.36 -17.59
CA GLU A 221 -25.82 -1.61 -16.92
C GLU A 221 -25.08 -1.32 -15.61
N MET A 222 -24.59 -0.09 -15.44
CA MET A 222 -23.73 0.27 -14.31
C MET A 222 -24.44 0.21 -12.95
N GLU A 223 -25.76 0.44 -12.90
CA GLU A 223 -26.52 0.42 -11.65
C GLU A 223 -26.47 -0.95 -10.97
N VAL A 224 -26.63 -2.03 -11.73
CA VAL A 224 -26.60 -3.41 -11.22
C VAL A 224 -25.23 -3.73 -10.59
N LEU A 225 -24.17 -3.08 -11.09
CA LEU A 225 -22.79 -3.25 -10.63
C LEU A 225 -22.49 -2.51 -9.31
N LEU A 226 -23.46 -1.78 -8.74
CA LEU A 226 -23.37 -1.29 -7.35
C LEU A 226 -23.57 -2.41 -6.32
N ILE A 227 -24.24 -3.50 -6.69
CA ILE A 227 -24.44 -4.68 -5.82
C ILE A 227 -23.10 -5.33 -5.43
N PRO A 228 -22.22 -5.70 -6.39
CA PRO A 228 -20.91 -6.25 -6.04
C PRO A 228 -20.06 -5.25 -5.25
N TYR A 229 -20.18 -3.93 -5.48
CA TYR A 229 -19.51 -2.92 -4.67
C TYR A 229 -19.95 -2.95 -3.21
N LYS A 230 -21.27 -2.94 -2.96
CA LYS A 230 -21.83 -3.08 -1.61
C LYS A 230 -21.26 -4.32 -0.90
N LYS A 231 -21.32 -5.47 -1.56
CA LYS A 231 -20.87 -6.76 -0.99
C LYS A 231 -19.35 -6.80 -0.75
N LYS A 232 -18.54 -6.36 -1.70
CA LYS A 232 -17.07 -6.54 -1.63
C LYS A 232 -16.37 -5.43 -0.88
N VAL A 233 -16.85 -4.19 -0.97
CA VAL A 233 -16.18 -3.02 -0.37
C VAL A 233 -16.83 -2.69 0.98
N THR A 234 -18.13 -2.41 0.98
CA THR A 234 -18.81 -1.93 2.20
C THR A 234 -18.96 -3.00 3.28
N VAL A 235 -18.87 -4.29 2.91
CA VAL A 235 -18.93 -5.43 3.84
C VAL A 235 -17.58 -6.13 3.95
N LYS A 236 -17.14 -6.85 2.91
CA LYS A 236 -15.95 -7.70 3.03
C LYS A 236 -14.68 -6.90 3.35
N LEU A 237 -14.36 -5.87 2.57
CA LEU A 237 -13.15 -5.07 2.80
C LEU A 237 -13.17 -4.37 4.17
N THR A 238 -14.34 -3.90 4.60
CA THR A 238 -14.53 -3.32 5.94
C THR A 238 -14.22 -4.35 7.03
N ASN A 239 -14.72 -5.58 6.91
CA ASN A 239 -14.41 -6.63 7.88
C ASN A 239 -12.90 -6.95 7.90
N THR A 240 -12.24 -7.02 6.73
CA THR A 240 -10.79 -7.25 6.67
C THR A 240 -9.98 -6.14 7.35
N ILE A 241 -10.39 -4.88 7.17
CA ILE A 241 -9.80 -3.72 7.87
C ILE A 241 -9.97 -3.88 9.38
N LEU A 242 -11.18 -4.19 9.85
CA LEU A 242 -11.47 -4.36 11.27
C LEU A 242 -10.70 -5.53 11.89
N GLU A 243 -10.63 -6.67 11.20
CA GLU A 243 -9.83 -7.83 11.61
C GLU A 243 -8.35 -7.46 11.73
N THR A 244 -7.82 -6.67 10.78
CA THR A 244 -6.42 -6.22 10.80
C THR A 244 -6.17 -5.24 11.94
N LEU A 245 -7.03 -4.25 12.16
CA LEU A 245 -6.90 -3.29 13.27
C LEU A 245 -7.01 -3.97 14.63
N THR A 246 -7.93 -4.93 14.76
CA THR A 246 -8.12 -5.68 16.01
C THR A 246 -6.88 -6.49 16.37
N ARG A 247 -6.17 -7.02 15.36
CA ARG A 247 -4.90 -7.73 15.55
C ARG A 247 -3.71 -6.81 15.85
N ASN A 248 -3.77 -5.55 15.40
CA ASN A 248 -2.65 -4.62 15.45
C ASN A 248 -3.03 -3.39 16.29
N LYS A 249 -3.46 -3.60 17.53
CA LYS A 249 -3.72 -2.55 18.51
C LYS A 249 -3.05 -2.89 19.85
N PRO A 250 -2.75 -1.90 20.69
CA PRO A 250 -2.41 -2.13 22.10
C PRO A 250 -3.51 -2.94 22.80
N GLU A 251 -3.14 -3.73 23.81
CA GLU A 251 -4.08 -4.62 24.51
C GLU A 251 -5.17 -3.80 25.23
N ASP A 252 -4.77 -2.71 25.86
CA ASP A 252 -5.57 -1.75 26.62
C ASP A 252 -6.38 -0.79 25.74
N LEU A 253 -5.97 -0.57 24.49
CA LEU A 253 -6.69 0.32 23.58
C LEU A 253 -8.02 -0.29 23.12
N ILE A 254 -9.13 0.38 23.39
CA ILE A 254 -10.44 0.02 22.82
C ILE A 254 -10.70 0.88 21.59
N PHE A 255 -10.60 0.28 20.39
CA PHE A 255 -11.00 0.95 19.16
C PHE A 255 -12.53 0.93 19.01
N ILE A 256 -13.17 2.06 19.29
CA ILE A 256 -14.63 2.17 19.29
C ILE A 256 -15.12 2.76 17.97
N TYR A 257 -15.92 1.99 17.23
CA TYR A 257 -16.43 2.38 15.91
C TYR A 257 -17.90 2.01 15.67
N CYS A 258 -18.52 2.65 14.68
CA CYS A 258 -19.79 2.23 14.10
C CYS A 258 -19.54 1.72 12.67
N ILE A 259 -20.12 0.59 12.30
CA ILE A 259 -19.95 0.04 10.94
C ILE A 259 -20.44 1.01 9.86
N ASN A 260 -21.44 1.83 10.20
CA ASN A 260 -21.98 2.82 9.29
C ASN A 260 -20.98 3.92 8.98
N HIS A 261 -19.99 4.19 9.84
CA HIS A 261 -18.89 5.10 9.51
C HIS A 261 -18.09 4.56 8.31
N PHE A 262 -17.72 3.28 8.34
CA PHE A 262 -17.03 2.63 7.21
C PHE A 262 -17.89 2.61 5.95
N ARG A 263 -19.17 2.22 6.07
CA ARG A 263 -20.09 2.18 4.92
C ARG A 263 -20.31 3.57 4.33
N TYR A 264 -20.46 4.59 5.18
CA TYR A 264 -20.56 5.98 4.77
C TYR A 264 -19.32 6.41 4.00
N LEU A 265 -18.12 6.18 4.53
CA LEU A 265 -16.86 6.51 3.85
C LEU A 265 -16.69 5.77 2.53
N ALA A 266 -17.10 4.50 2.45
CA ALA A 266 -17.06 3.74 1.21
C ALA A 266 -17.96 4.37 0.13
N TRP A 267 -19.21 4.68 0.48
CA TRP A 267 -20.11 5.35 -0.47
C TRP A 267 -19.68 6.79 -0.77
N LEU A 268 -19.03 7.49 0.17
CA LEU A 268 -18.53 8.84 -0.03
C LEU A 268 -17.40 8.83 -1.05
N ALA A 269 -16.44 7.94 -0.87
CA ALA A 269 -15.37 7.69 -1.82
C ALA A 269 -15.91 7.37 -3.23
N LEU A 270 -16.94 6.51 -3.32
CA LEU A 270 -17.58 6.20 -4.60
C LEU A 270 -18.27 7.42 -5.23
N SER A 271 -19.00 8.22 -4.45
CA SER A 271 -19.65 9.45 -4.93
C SER A 271 -18.62 10.43 -5.50
N LEU A 272 -17.51 10.63 -4.79
CA LEU A 272 -16.44 11.53 -5.21
C LEU A 272 -15.73 11.05 -6.49
N CYS A 273 -15.41 9.76 -6.58
CA CYS A 273 -14.82 9.18 -7.79
C CYS A 273 -15.80 9.24 -8.98
N ALA A 274 -17.08 8.94 -8.76
CA ALA A 274 -18.11 8.97 -9.81
C ALA A 274 -18.33 10.38 -10.36
N LYS A 275 -18.34 11.41 -9.49
CA LYS A 275 -18.40 12.82 -9.93
C LYS A 275 -17.24 13.22 -10.82
N ARG A 276 -16.04 12.65 -10.59
CA ARG A 276 -14.82 12.95 -11.37
C ARG A 276 -14.62 12.02 -12.57
N THR A 277 -15.45 11.00 -12.74
CA THR A 277 -15.40 10.07 -13.87
C THR A 277 -16.62 10.30 -14.76
N PRO A 278 -16.49 10.97 -15.92
CA PRO A 278 -17.65 11.47 -16.66
C PRO A 278 -18.77 10.45 -16.94
N LYS A 279 -18.43 9.22 -17.36
CA LYS A 279 -19.40 8.14 -17.65
C LYS A 279 -20.12 7.59 -16.41
N CYS A 280 -19.64 7.88 -15.20
CA CYS A 280 -20.22 7.40 -13.94
C CYS A 280 -21.08 8.46 -13.23
N SER A 281 -21.17 9.69 -13.77
CA SER A 281 -21.90 10.79 -13.12
C SER A 281 -23.39 10.48 -12.89
N GLY A 282 -24.00 9.71 -13.80
CA GLY A 282 -25.38 9.23 -13.69
C GLY A 282 -25.64 8.33 -12.47
N LEU A 283 -24.61 7.72 -11.88
CA LEU A 283 -24.75 6.88 -10.68
C LEU A 283 -24.83 7.70 -9.39
N VAL A 284 -24.42 8.96 -9.42
CA VAL A 284 -24.29 9.81 -8.22
C VAL A 284 -25.60 9.90 -7.40
N PRO A 285 -26.80 10.07 -8.00
CA PRO A 285 -28.05 10.06 -7.23
C PRO A 285 -28.29 8.74 -6.48
N LEU A 286 -28.03 7.60 -7.11
CA LEU A 286 -28.19 6.27 -6.50
C LEU A 286 -27.19 6.06 -5.35
N ILE A 287 -25.95 6.50 -5.55
CA ILE A 287 -24.91 6.46 -4.53
C ILE A 287 -25.28 7.38 -3.35
N ASN A 288 -25.79 8.57 -3.61
CA ASN A 288 -26.21 9.52 -2.59
C ASN A 288 -27.38 8.99 -1.74
N ASN A 289 -28.29 8.22 -2.35
CA ASN A 289 -29.33 7.51 -1.60
C ASN A 289 -28.74 6.49 -0.61
N GLN A 290 -27.66 5.78 -0.98
CA GLN A 290 -26.96 4.89 -0.06
C GLN A 290 -26.18 5.68 1.00
N LEU A 291 -25.52 6.78 0.63
CA LEU A 291 -24.85 7.68 1.59
C LEU A 291 -25.80 8.16 2.67
N ALA A 292 -26.98 8.67 2.30
CA ALA A 292 -27.96 9.18 3.24
C ALA A 292 -28.43 8.12 4.25
N LYS A 293 -28.51 6.85 3.84
CA LYS A 293 -28.86 5.72 4.73
C LYS A 293 -27.77 5.42 5.76
N ASN A 294 -26.50 5.66 5.41
CA ASN A 294 -25.35 5.32 6.27
C ASN A 294 -24.74 6.55 6.98
N ASN A 295 -25.20 7.77 6.66
CA ASN A 295 -24.68 9.02 7.23
C ASN A 295 -25.17 9.23 8.67
N CYS A 296 -24.62 8.46 9.59
CA CYS A 296 -24.98 8.60 10.99
C CYS A 296 -24.12 9.60 11.77
N ILE A 297 -23.01 10.03 11.17
CA ILE A 297 -22.08 10.97 11.80
C ILE A 297 -22.61 12.41 11.71
N PHE A 298 -23.19 12.79 10.56
CA PHE A 298 -23.81 14.10 10.33
C PHE A 298 -25.33 14.05 10.16
N GLY A 299 -25.90 12.88 9.86
CA GLY A 299 -27.32 12.73 9.51
C GLY A 299 -28.18 12.03 10.58
N LYS A 300 -29.30 11.46 10.11
CA LYS A 300 -30.27 10.78 10.98
C LYS A 300 -29.81 9.35 11.29
N TRP A 301 -29.99 8.94 12.54
CA TRP A 301 -29.60 7.64 13.06
C TRP A 301 -30.51 6.53 12.48
N ARG A 302 -30.08 5.87 11.40
CA ARG A 302 -30.85 4.83 10.68
C ARG A 302 -29.94 3.61 10.46
N GLU A 303 -30.40 2.41 10.82
CA GLU A 303 -29.72 1.11 10.61
C GLU A 303 -28.32 0.94 11.26
N HIS A 304 -28.21 1.12 12.57
CA HIS A 304 -26.93 1.10 13.29
C HIS A 304 -26.44 -0.27 13.74
N ALA A 305 -25.23 -0.63 13.31
CA ALA A 305 -24.55 -1.80 13.84
C ALA A 305 -23.07 -1.55 14.23
N SER A 306 -22.63 -2.23 15.28
CA SER A 306 -21.21 -2.38 15.66
C SER A 306 -20.59 -3.65 15.06
N ARG A 307 -21.43 -4.60 14.61
CA ARG A 307 -21.00 -5.83 13.94
C ARG A 307 -21.96 -6.20 12.82
N ILE A 308 -21.43 -6.59 11.67
CA ILE A 308 -22.19 -7.09 10.53
C ILE A 308 -21.81 -8.53 10.20
N SER A 309 -22.76 -9.29 9.65
CA SER A 309 -22.50 -10.65 9.17
C SER A 309 -21.67 -10.62 7.89
N LYS A 310 -21.21 -11.79 7.44
CA LYS A 310 -20.57 -11.94 6.12
C LYS A 310 -21.50 -11.57 4.95
N THR A 311 -22.81 -11.53 5.18
CA THR A 311 -23.85 -11.17 4.19
C THR A 311 -24.29 -9.70 4.30
N GLY A 312 -23.82 -8.96 5.31
CA GLY A 312 -24.12 -7.54 5.51
C GLY A 312 -25.32 -7.25 6.41
N GLU A 313 -25.84 -8.26 7.10
CA GLU A 313 -26.91 -8.10 8.09
C GLU A 313 -26.36 -7.55 9.42
N CYS A 314 -27.17 -6.78 10.14
CA CYS A 314 -26.79 -6.20 11.43
C CYS A 314 -26.79 -7.27 12.53
N LEU A 315 -25.63 -7.60 13.08
CA LEU A 315 -25.49 -8.61 14.15
C LEU A 315 -25.51 -7.99 15.55
N ARG A 316 -25.05 -6.74 15.71
CA ARG A 316 -25.02 -6.05 17.00
C ARG A 316 -25.30 -4.58 16.81
N LYS A 317 -26.17 -3.98 17.62
CA LYS A 317 -26.47 -2.54 17.56
C LYS A 317 -25.23 -1.71 17.93
N ALA A 318 -25.05 -0.57 17.28
CA ALA A 318 -23.97 0.37 17.61
C ALA A 318 -24.32 1.22 18.85
N THR A 319 -23.29 1.68 19.58
CA THR A 319 -23.46 2.64 20.67
C THR A 319 -23.62 4.05 20.10
N LYS A 320 -24.71 4.74 20.47
CA LYS A 320 -25.09 6.05 19.91
C LYS A 320 -24.05 7.15 20.14
N GLU A 321 -23.32 7.06 21.26
CA GLU A 321 -22.27 8.01 21.67
C GLU A 321 -21.11 8.05 20.67
N VAL A 322 -20.80 6.93 20.03
CA VAL A 322 -19.72 6.82 19.03
C VAL A 322 -20.00 7.69 17.81
N CYS A 323 -21.25 7.77 17.38
CA CYS A 323 -21.66 8.59 16.23
C CYS A 323 -21.75 10.08 16.56
N ARG A 324 -21.63 10.44 17.84
CA ARG A 324 -21.65 11.82 18.34
C ARG A 324 -20.27 12.35 18.73
N ARG A 325 -19.22 11.53 18.56
CA ARG A 325 -17.82 11.89 18.74
C ARG A 325 -17.46 13.12 17.87
N ASN A 326 -17.12 14.23 18.52
CA ASN A 326 -16.80 15.48 17.86
C ASN A 326 -15.47 15.41 17.11
N ASP A 327 -14.48 14.73 17.69
CA ASP A 327 -13.20 14.40 17.07
C ASP A 327 -13.39 13.67 15.73
N LEU A 328 -14.20 12.60 15.69
CA LEU A 328 -14.50 11.89 14.43
C LEU A 328 -15.20 12.78 13.39
N ARG A 329 -16.09 13.68 13.84
CA ARG A 329 -16.77 14.62 12.93
C ARG A 329 -15.80 15.60 12.29
N VAL A 330 -14.82 16.09 13.05
CA VAL A 330 -13.75 16.95 12.52
C VAL A 330 -12.95 16.17 11.48
N THR A 331 -12.47 14.97 11.81
CA THR A 331 -11.73 14.12 10.86
C THR A 331 -12.54 13.83 9.58
N PHE A 332 -13.84 13.58 9.69
CA PHE A 332 -14.65 13.20 8.52
C PHE A 332 -14.98 14.38 7.61
N ARG A 333 -14.92 15.62 8.09
CA ARG A 333 -15.06 16.81 7.23
C ARG A 333 -13.89 16.93 6.25
N ASP A 334 -12.70 16.49 6.64
CA ASP A 334 -11.53 16.45 5.76
C ASP A 334 -11.70 15.47 4.57
N PHE A 335 -12.70 14.58 4.63
CA PHE A 335 -12.97 13.58 3.59
C PHE A 335 -14.00 14.02 2.55
N GLU A 336 -14.44 15.28 2.58
CA GLU A 336 -15.34 15.84 1.56
C GLU A 336 -14.69 15.94 0.18
N THR A 337 -13.36 15.84 0.12
CA THR A 337 -12.58 15.78 -1.13
C THR A 337 -11.75 14.50 -1.22
N LEU A 338 -11.44 14.08 -2.44
CA LEU A 338 -10.48 12.99 -2.65
C LEU A 338 -9.10 13.37 -2.09
N PRO A 339 -8.27 12.39 -1.69
CA PRO A 339 -6.91 12.64 -1.25
C PRO A 339 -6.13 13.52 -2.24
N LEU A 340 -5.21 14.34 -1.72
CA LEU A 340 -4.39 15.22 -2.55
C LEU A 340 -3.59 14.40 -3.58
N GLY A 341 -3.57 14.87 -4.84
CA GLY A 341 -2.90 14.17 -5.94
C GLY A 341 -3.66 12.95 -6.48
N PHE A 342 -4.84 12.62 -5.97
CA PHE A 342 -5.61 11.46 -6.42
C PHE A 342 -6.26 11.70 -7.80
N GLU A 343 -5.86 10.90 -8.79
CA GLU A 343 -6.37 10.98 -10.15
C GLU A 343 -7.47 9.95 -10.45
N CYS A 344 -8.66 10.43 -10.82
CA CYS A 344 -9.72 9.59 -11.37
C CYS A 344 -9.55 9.39 -12.87
N TYR A 345 -10.11 8.27 -13.37
CA TYR A 345 -10.08 7.97 -14.79
C TYR A 345 -10.76 9.05 -15.63
N HIS A 346 -10.06 9.51 -16.66
CA HIS A 346 -10.59 10.49 -17.59
C HIS A 346 -10.10 10.20 -19.02
N HIS A 347 -10.97 9.70 -19.89
CA HIS A 347 -10.62 9.27 -21.26
C HIS A 347 -9.85 10.34 -22.07
N ARG A 348 -10.14 11.64 -21.88
CA ARG A 348 -9.42 12.72 -22.60
C ARG A 348 -7.99 12.99 -22.14
N LYS A 349 -7.56 12.41 -21.00
CA LYS A 349 -6.20 12.55 -20.46
C LYS A 349 -5.26 11.42 -20.93
N LEU A 350 -5.73 10.52 -21.79
CA LEU A 350 -4.94 9.41 -22.35
C LEU A 350 -4.06 9.83 -23.55
N LYS A 351 -3.68 11.11 -23.62
CA LYS A 351 -2.84 11.64 -24.70
C LYS A 351 -1.37 11.60 -24.33
#